data_AF-A0A328VBU2-F1
#
_entry.id   AF-A0A328VBU2-F1
#
_cell.length_a   1.000
_cell.length_b   1.000
_cell.length_c   1.000
_cell.angle_alpha   90.00
_cell.angle_beta   90.00
_cell.angle_gamma   90.00
#
_symmetry.space_group_name_H-M   'P 1'
#
loop_
_entity.id
_entity.type
_entity.pdbx_description
1 polymer ?
#
loop_
_entity_poly.entity_id
_entity_poly.type
_entity_poly.pdbx_seq_one_letter_code
_entity_poly.pdbx_strand_id
1 'polypeptide(L)'
;MSLVETPKQSSAPATYPRSTVVTTWRWLWPDVLIRIVPLSGIPLLWLIFSHQPPAALGLSLPAALGMQLALGLGLGSLMALLAMLYRCLIVGPRFQRPTPGDHLLQALYYLLINAPAEEVFFRGFLLHVVWQWTGWSSWGWLISTLVYTLYHRLGGWNWRSIAGVGLAGMVFSTLYVLQPTPPSLLSVVLVHGLTTCGFLSWGDEFLYQRWRRRHSQNLPASKG
;
A
#
# COMPACT_ATOMS: atom_id res chain seq x y z
N MET A 1 -1.43 4.41 66.72
CA MET A 1 -0.51 4.06 65.62
C MET A 1 -1.36 3.99 64.36
N SER A 2 -1.45 5.09 63.62
CA SER A 2 -2.38 5.24 62.49
C SER A 2 -1.72 4.71 61.22
N LEU A 3 -2.32 3.70 60.59
CA LEU A 3 -1.90 3.21 59.27
C LEU A 3 -2.23 4.30 58.24
N VAL A 4 -1.19 4.91 57.68
CA VAL A 4 -1.30 5.80 56.53
C VAL A 4 -1.63 4.91 55.34
N GLU A 5 -2.87 4.97 54.86
CA GLU A 5 -3.26 4.37 53.59
C GLU A 5 -2.50 5.06 52.46
N THR A 6 -1.58 4.33 51.83
CA THR A 6 -0.91 4.78 50.61
C THR A 6 -1.95 4.86 49.49
N PRO A 7 -2.06 5.98 48.75
CA PRO A 7 -3.01 6.09 47.65
C PRO A 7 -2.71 5.03 46.59
N LYS A 8 -3.72 4.22 46.23
CA LYS A 8 -3.67 3.39 45.03
C LYS A 8 -3.36 4.30 43.84
N GLN A 9 -2.16 4.19 43.29
CA GLN A 9 -1.83 4.79 42.00
C GLN A 9 -2.79 4.22 40.96
N SER A 10 -3.82 5.00 40.63
CA SER A 10 -4.69 4.75 39.49
C SER A 10 -3.82 4.84 38.24
N SER A 11 -3.43 3.68 37.69
CA SER A 11 -2.74 3.57 36.41
C SER A 11 -3.68 4.05 35.31
N ALA A 12 -3.61 5.35 34.99
CA ALA A 12 -4.29 5.89 33.83
C ALA A 12 -3.92 5.02 32.61
N PRO A 13 -4.90 4.56 31.80
CA PRO A 13 -4.62 3.70 30.67
C PRO A 13 -3.68 4.42 29.71
N ALA A 14 -2.60 3.76 29.28
CA ALA A 14 -1.64 4.32 28.35
C ALA A 14 -2.36 4.82 27.08
N THR A 15 -2.31 6.13 26.84
CA THR A 15 -2.90 6.75 25.65
C THR A 15 -1.96 6.59 24.47
N TYR A 16 -2.44 5.94 23.41
CA TYR A 16 -1.70 5.78 22.14
C TYR A 16 -2.47 6.44 20.99
N PRO A 17 -1.78 6.92 19.93
CA PRO A 17 -2.42 7.56 18.79
C PRO A 17 -3.33 6.59 18.05
N ARG A 18 -4.52 7.07 17.65
CA ARG A 18 -5.52 6.28 16.91
C ARG A 18 -5.95 6.98 15.64
N SER A 19 -6.23 6.19 14.60
CA SER A 19 -6.98 6.65 13.42
C SER A 19 -8.39 6.08 13.47
N THR A 20 -9.31 6.84 12.90
CA THR A 20 -10.75 6.57 12.83
C THR A 20 -11.23 6.79 11.41
N VAL A 21 -12.43 6.30 11.10
CA VAL A 21 -13.10 6.55 9.82
C VAL A 21 -13.11 8.04 9.45
N VAL A 22 -13.38 8.92 10.43
CA VAL A 22 -13.39 10.37 10.22
C VAL A 22 -12.01 10.91 9.85
N THR A 23 -10.96 10.45 10.53
CA THR A 23 -9.58 10.89 10.19
C THR A 23 -9.16 10.38 8.82
N THR A 24 -9.57 9.17 8.44
CA THR A 24 -9.31 8.62 7.11
C THR A 24 -10.04 9.40 6.03
N TRP A 25 -11.32 9.65 6.22
CA TRP A 25 -12.13 10.41 5.28
C TRP A 25 -11.54 11.80 4.96
N ARG A 26 -10.98 12.49 5.97
CA ARG A 26 -10.38 13.82 5.82
C ARG A 26 -9.22 13.87 4.84
N TRP A 27 -8.38 12.82 4.77
CA TRP A 27 -7.28 12.78 3.81
C TRP A 27 -7.67 12.03 2.53
N LEU A 28 -8.58 11.07 2.60
CA LEU A 28 -8.99 10.23 1.46
C LEU A 28 -9.64 11.06 0.35
N TRP A 29 -10.57 11.97 0.68
CA TRP A 29 -11.25 12.75 -0.35
C TRP A 29 -10.30 13.67 -1.16
N PRO A 30 -9.41 14.46 -0.52
CA PRO A 30 -8.37 15.17 -1.24
C PRO A 30 -7.46 14.25 -2.07
N ASP A 31 -7.09 13.09 -1.53
CA ASP A 31 -6.27 12.10 -2.24
C ASP A 31 -6.97 11.61 -3.52
N VAL A 32 -8.28 11.35 -3.45
CA VAL A 32 -9.08 10.96 -4.61
C VAL A 32 -9.04 12.04 -5.69
N LEU A 33 -9.29 13.30 -5.34
CA LEU A 33 -9.35 14.38 -6.31
C LEU A 33 -7.97 14.70 -6.92
N ILE A 34 -6.93 14.73 -6.11
CA ILE A 34 -5.60 15.21 -6.51
C ILE A 34 -4.77 14.09 -7.14
N ARG A 35 -4.97 12.83 -6.75
CA ARG A 35 -4.17 11.69 -7.22
C ARG A 35 -4.99 10.70 -8.02
N ILE A 36 -6.06 10.15 -7.46
CA ILE A 36 -6.80 9.04 -8.09
C ILE A 36 -7.45 9.49 -9.41
N VAL A 37 -8.07 10.68 -9.43
CA VAL A 37 -8.71 11.22 -10.63
C VAL A 37 -7.69 11.46 -11.75
N PRO A 38 -6.54 12.15 -11.55
CA PRO A 38 -5.53 12.27 -12.60
C PRO A 38 -4.92 10.94 -13.03
N LEU A 39 -4.58 10.07 -12.09
CA LEU A 39 -3.95 8.77 -12.39
C LEU A 39 -4.88 7.84 -13.18
N SER A 40 -6.19 7.92 -12.97
CA SER A 40 -7.15 7.13 -13.74
C SER A 40 -7.58 7.84 -15.02
N GLY A 41 -7.83 9.15 -14.93
CA GLY A 41 -8.38 9.96 -16.01
C GLY A 41 -7.43 10.12 -17.19
N ILE A 42 -6.14 10.39 -16.94
CA ILE A 42 -5.15 10.58 -18.02
C ILE A 42 -5.02 9.31 -18.90
N PRO A 43 -4.84 8.10 -18.34
CA PRO A 43 -4.81 6.86 -19.13
C PRO A 43 -6.09 6.62 -19.94
N LEU A 44 -7.26 6.89 -19.35
CA LEU A 44 -8.55 6.69 -20.02
C LEU A 44 -8.76 7.69 -21.16
N LEU A 45 -8.42 8.96 -20.95
CA LEU A 45 -8.43 9.96 -22.01
C LEU A 45 -7.47 9.58 -23.13
N TRP A 46 -6.27 9.09 -22.79
CA TRP A 46 -5.33 8.60 -23.80
C TRP A 46 -5.91 7.44 -24.61
N LEU A 47 -6.57 6.45 -23.99
CA LEU A 47 -7.25 5.37 -24.71
C LEU A 47 -8.29 5.91 -25.69
N ILE A 48 -9.11 6.87 -25.25
CA ILE A 48 -10.16 7.48 -26.08
C ILE A 48 -9.56 8.18 -27.30
N PHE A 49 -8.52 9.00 -27.11
CA PHE A 49 -7.92 9.79 -28.19
C PHE A 49 -6.99 8.98 -29.10
N SER A 50 -6.38 7.90 -28.60
CA SER A 50 -5.48 7.03 -29.37
C SER A 50 -6.19 5.86 -30.04
N HIS A 51 -7.48 5.66 -29.75
CA HIS A 51 -8.30 4.54 -30.24
C HIS A 51 -7.69 3.15 -29.96
N GLN A 52 -6.87 3.03 -28.91
CA GLN A 52 -6.29 1.77 -28.50
C GLN A 52 -7.31 0.91 -27.74
N PRO A 53 -7.24 -0.42 -27.83
CA PRO A 53 -8.09 -1.29 -27.03
C PRO A 53 -7.73 -1.16 -25.54
N PRO A 54 -8.68 -1.30 -24.59
CA PRO A 54 -8.40 -1.26 -23.16
C PRO A 54 -7.33 -2.26 -22.70
N ALA A 55 -7.22 -3.40 -23.40
CA ALA A 55 -6.19 -4.40 -23.18
C ALA A 55 -4.76 -3.86 -23.34
N ALA A 56 -4.54 -2.77 -24.10
CA ALA A 56 -3.25 -2.10 -24.21
C ALA A 56 -2.74 -1.56 -22.87
N LEU A 57 -3.66 -1.17 -21.98
CA LEU A 57 -3.37 -0.72 -20.61
C LEU A 57 -3.54 -1.83 -19.57
N GLY A 58 -3.67 -3.09 -20.00
CA GLY A 58 -3.91 -4.23 -19.11
C GLY A 58 -5.31 -4.26 -18.50
N LEU A 59 -6.26 -3.49 -19.04
CA LEU A 59 -7.68 -3.51 -18.68
C LEU A 59 -8.39 -4.64 -19.44
N SER A 60 -8.02 -5.87 -19.14
CA SER A 60 -8.60 -7.08 -19.73
C SER A 60 -8.87 -8.14 -18.68
N LEU A 61 -9.92 -8.94 -18.89
CA LEU A 61 -10.14 -10.15 -18.11
C LEU A 61 -9.12 -11.21 -18.57
N PRO A 62 -8.26 -11.70 -17.69
CA PRO A 62 -7.25 -12.67 -18.06
C PRO A 62 -7.90 -14.05 -18.32
N ALA A 63 -7.44 -14.75 -19.37
CA ALA A 63 -7.92 -16.10 -19.68
C ALA A 63 -7.72 -17.08 -18.51
N ALA A 64 -6.59 -16.96 -17.80
CA ALA A 64 -6.28 -17.76 -16.61
C ALA A 64 -6.64 -17.01 -15.31
N LEU A 65 -7.91 -16.62 -15.15
CA LEU A 65 -8.38 -15.84 -14.01
C LEU A 65 -8.00 -16.46 -12.66
N GLY A 66 -8.22 -17.77 -12.49
CA GLY A 66 -7.87 -18.47 -11.25
C GLY A 66 -6.37 -18.38 -10.91
N MET A 67 -5.50 -18.49 -11.92
CA MET A 67 -4.04 -18.37 -11.73
C MET A 67 -3.64 -16.94 -11.37
N GLN A 68 -4.25 -15.93 -11.99
CA GLN A 68 -3.98 -14.52 -11.70
C GLN A 68 -4.45 -14.14 -10.28
N LEU A 69 -5.58 -14.68 -9.83
CA LEU A 69 -6.06 -14.52 -8.45
C LEU A 69 -5.13 -15.24 -7.47
N ALA A 70 -4.74 -16.49 -7.74
CA ALA A 70 -3.82 -17.23 -6.89
C ALA A 70 -2.46 -16.55 -6.77
N LEU A 71 -1.90 -16.08 -7.90
CA LEU A 71 -0.66 -15.33 -7.93
C LEU A 71 -0.80 -13.99 -7.19
N GLY A 72 -1.87 -13.24 -7.48
CA GLY A 72 -2.14 -11.95 -6.86
C GLY A 72 -2.28 -12.03 -5.33
N LEU A 73 -3.08 -12.98 -4.85
CA LEU A 73 -3.30 -13.19 -3.42
C LEU A 73 -2.07 -13.82 -2.73
N GLY A 74 -1.43 -14.80 -3.37
CA GLY A 74 -0.27 -15.49 -2.81
C GLY A 74 0.95 -14.57 -2.69
N LEU A 75 1.38 -13.98 -3.82
CA LEU A 75 2.49 -13.02 -3.83
C LEU A 75 2.13 -11.75 -3.06
N GLY A 76 0.89 -11.29 -3.13
CA GLY A 76 0.44 -10.11 -2.40
C GLY A 76 0.45 -10.31 -0.88
N SER A 77 0.07 -11.48 -0.39
CA SER A 77 0.17 -11.81 1.04
C SER A 77 1.62 -11.86 1.52
N LEU A 78 2.52 -12.45 0.71
CA LEU A 78 3.95 -12.43 0.98
C LEU A 78 4.50 -11.00 1.02
N MET A 79 4.15 -10.18 0.03
CA MET A 79 4.59 -8.79 -0.03
C MET A 79 4.01 -7.94 1.10
N ALA A 80 2.77 -8.19 1.52
CA ALA A 80 2.18 -7.55 2.70
C ALA A 80 2.99 -7.86 3.96
N LEU A 81 3.40 -9.12 4.15
CA LEU A 81 4.27 -9.52 5.26
C LEU A 81 5.63 -8.80 5.20
N LEU A 82 6.27 -8.81 4.03
CA LEU A 82 7.55 -8.12 3.83
C LEU A 82 7.44 -6.62 4.08
N ALA A 83 6.33 -6.00 3.65
CA ALA A 83 6.06 -4.59 3.88
C ALA A 83 5.87 -4.26 5.38
N MET A 84 5.13 -5.09 6.12
CA MET A 84 4.99 -4.97 7.57
C MET A 84 6.36 -5.06 8.28
N LEU A 85 7.17 -6.04 7.89
CA LEU A 85 8.52 -6.23 8.42
C LEU A 85 9.44 -5.06 8.07
N TYR A 86 9.43 -4.61 6.82
CA TYR A 86 10.23 -3.47 6.36
C TYR A 86 9.86 -2.19 7.12
N ARG A 87 8.55 -1.93 7.28
CA ARG A 87 8.08 -0.80 8.09
C ARG A 87 8.60 -0.89 9.52
N CYS A 88 8.50 -2.06 10.13
CA CYS A 88 8.91 -2.28 11.51
C CYS A 88 10.42 -2.17 11.73
N LEU A 89 11.23 -2.66 10.79
CA LEU A 89 12.68 -2.79 10.95
C LEU A 89 13.46 -1.59 10.40
N ILE A 90 12.97 -0.96 9.32
CA ILE A 90 13.72 0.06 8.58
C ILE A 90 13.10 1.45 8.75
N VAL A 91 11.78 1.57 8.60
CA VAL A 91 11.11 2.88 8.58
C VAL A 91 10.98 3.46 9.98
N GLY A 92 10.50 2.67 10.94
CA GLY A 92 10.51 3.03 12.35
C GLY A 92 9.25 2.64 13.12
N PRO A 93 9.26 2.82 14.45
CA PRO A 93 8.25 2.27 15.35
C PRO A 93 7.00 3.13 15.47
N ARG A 94 6.92 4.29 14.77
CA ARG A 94 5.76 5.18 14.87
C ARG A 94 4.56 4.52 14.19
N PHE A 95 3.48 4.41 14.95
CA PHE A 95 2.21 3.89 14.47
C PHE A 95 1.06 4.80 14.87
N GLN A 96 -0.05 4.68 14.15
CA GLN A 96 -1.34 5.24 14.53
C GLN A 96 -2.38 4.13 14.39
N ARG A 97 -2.87 3.61 15.51
CA ARG A 97 -3.66 2.37 15.50
C ARG A 97 -5.07 2.62 14.94
N PRO A 98 -5.47 1.97 13.83
CA PRO A 98 -6.82 2.12 13.30
C PRO A 98 -7.88 1.52 14.21
N THR A 99 -9.10 2.06 14.17
CA THR A 99 -10.29 1.34 14.67
C THR A 99 -10.66 0.22 13.68
N PRO A 100 -11.45 -0.80 14.09
CA PRO A 100 -11.85 -1.87 13.16
C PRO A 100 -12.54 -1.35 11.89
N GLY A 101 -13.45 -0.38 12.02
CA GLY A 101 -14.09 0.26 10.86
C GLY A 101 -13.11 1.04 9.99
N ASP A 102 -12.10 1.66 10.60
CA ASP A 102 -11.05 2.37 9.86
C ASP A 102 -10.11 1.43 9.11
N HIS A 103 -9.77 0.28 9.70
CA HIS A 103 -9.03 -0.79 9.01
C HIS A 103 -9.73 -1.23 7.73
N LEU A 104 -11.05 -1.48 7.81
CA LEU A 104 -11.84 -1.90 6.67
C LEU A 104 -11.88 -0.81 5.59
N LEU A 105 -12.16 0.44 5.98
CA LEU A 105 -12.18 1.56 5.03
C LEU A 105 -10.84 1.73 4.32
N GLN A 106 -9.73 1.75 5.06
CA GLN A 106 -8.40 1.88 4.47
C GLN A 106 -8.07 0.70 3.57
N ALA A 107 -8.38 -0.54 3.97
CA ALA A 107 -8.11 -1.73 3.15
C ALA A 107 -8.89 -1.71 1.84
N LEU A 108 -10.19 -1.36 1.88
CA LEU A 108 -11.01 -1.23 0.69
C LEU A 108 -10.50 -0.11 -0.23
N TYR A 109 -10.12 1.03 0.35
CA TYR A 109 -9.52 2.13 -0.40
C TYR A 109 -8.24 1.69 -1.11
N TYR A 110 -7.30 1.07 -0.39
CA TYR A 110 -6.02 0.66 -0.97
C TYR A 110 -6.17 -0.42 -2.04
N LEU A 111 -7.05 -1.41 -1.84
CA LEU A 111 -7.26 -2.52 -2.76
C LEU A 111 -8.10 -2.17 -3.99
N LEU A 112 -9.15 -1.37 -3.81
CA LEU A 112 -10.18 -1.16 -4.84
C LEU A 112 -10.11 0.20 -5.53
N ILE A 113 -9.36 1.15 -4.97
CA ILE A 113 -9.28 2.51 -5.51
C ILE A 113 -7.82 2.90 -5.79
N ASN A 114 -6.97 2.91 -4.76
CA ASN A 114 -5.59 3.36 -4.88
C ASN A 114 -4.76 2.47 -5.79
N ALA A 115 -4.64 1.17 -5.49
CA ALA A 115 -3.81 0.27 -6.28
C ALA A 115 -4.29 0.17 -7.74
N PRO A 116 -5.59 0.04 -8.06
CA PRO A 116 -6.07 0.08 -9.44
C PRO A 116 -5.66 1.37 -10.18
N ALA A 117 -5.88 2.54 -9.57
CA ALA A 117 -5.56 3.81 -10.23
C ALA A 117 -4.06 3.96 -10.49
N GLU A 118 -3.22 3.65 -9.51
CA GLU A 118 -1.77 3.71 -9.65
C GLU A 118 -1.28 2.69 -10.68
N GLU A 119 -1.75 1.44 -10.65
CA GLU A 119 -1.29 0.43 -11.61
C GLU A 119 -1.76 0.70 -13.04
N VAL A 120 -2.98 1.22 -13.24
CA VAL A 120 -3.44 1.68 -14.56
C VAL A 120 -2.54 2.79 -15.08
N PHE A 121 -2.12 3.73 -14.24
CA PHE A 121 -1.22 4.80 -14.67
C PHE A 121 0.20 4.31 -14.94
N PHE A 122 0.83 3.63 -13.98
CA PHE A 122 2.26 3.33 -14.06
C PHE A 122 2.56 2.11 -14.93
N ARG A 123 1.81 1.01 -14.77
CA ARG A 123 2.07 -0.26 -15.47
C ARG A 123 1.24 -0.38 -16.74
N GLY A 124 0.00 0.10 -16.70
CA GLY A 124 -0.83 0.23 -17.88
C GLY A 124 -0.28 1.29 -18.82
N PHE A 125 -0.39 2.57 -18.46
CA PHE A 125 -0.18 3.70 -19.37
C PHE A 125 1.28 4.10 -19.57
N LEU A 126 1.97 4.54 -18.52
CA LEU A 126 3.31 5.12 -18.65
C LEU A 126 4.32 4.10 -19.20
N LEU A 127 4.30 2.88 -18.68
CA LEU A 127 5.13 1.79 -19.18
C LEU A 127 4.83 1.51 -20.67
N HIS A 128 3.56 1.43 -21.05
CA HIS A 128 3.17 1.16 -22.44
C HIS A 128 3.58 2.29 -23.38
N VAL A 129 3.33 3.54 -23.03
CA VAL A 129 3.70 4.71 -23.85
C VAL A 129 5.21 4.78 -24.06
N VAL A 130 6.00 4.58 -23.00
CA VAL A 130 7.46 4.57 -23.11
C VAL A 130 7.93 3.39 -23.96
N TRP A 131 7.34 2.21 -23.80
CA TRP A 131 7.67 1.06 -24.63
C TRP A 131 7.35 1.34 -26.10
N GLN A 132 6.15 1.81 -26.42
CA GLN A 132 5.74 2.17 -27.79
C GLN A 132 6.70 3.21 -28.41
N TRP A 133 7.10 4.22 -27.64
CA TRP A 133 7.96 5.29 -28.13
C TRP A 133 9.42 4.86 -28.34
N THR A 134 9.95 4.00 -27.47
CA THR A 134 11.37 3.59 -27.50
C THR A 134 11.61 2.26 -28.21
N GLY A 135 10.58 1.46 -28.44
CA GLY A 135 10.67 0.08 -28.95
C GLY A 135 11.20 -0.94 -27.94
N TRP A 136 11.55 -0.53 -26.71
CA TRP A 136 12.17 -1.41 -25.71
C TRP A 136 11.41 -1.43 -24.38
N SER A 137 10.86 -2.60 -24.03
CA SER A 137 10.08 -2.78 -22.80
C SER A 137 10.87 -2.49 -21.52
N SER A 138 12.19 -2.68 -21.53
CA SER A 138 13.06 -2.36 -20.39
C SER A 138 13.10 -0.87 -20.07
N TRP A 139 13.00 0.02 -21.08
CA TRP A 139 12.82 1.46 -20.83
C TRP A 139 11.47 1.75 -20.20
N GLY A 140 10.41 1.10 -20.68
CA GLY A 140 9.07 1.19 -20.06
C GLY A 140 9.10 0.77 -18.59
N TRP A 141 9.71 -0.37 -18.29
CA TRP A 141 9.88 -0.88 -16.94
C TRP A 141 10.68 0.09 -16.05
N LEU A 142 11.82 0.60 -16.55
CA LEU A 142 12.70 1.47 -15.78
C LEU A 142 12.05 2.83 -15.49
N ILE A 143 11.52 3.50 -16.52
CA ILE A 143 10.93 4.84 -16.39
C ILE A 143 9.67 4.79 -15.54
N SER A 144 8.77 3.82 -15.79
CA SER A 144 7.56 3.70 -14.97
C SER A 144 7.87 3.45 -13.50
N THR A 145 8.85 2.59 -13.20
CA THR A 145 9.28 2.29 -11.83
C THR A 145 9.94 3.50 -11.16
N LEU A 146 10.80 4.22 -11.88
CA LEU A 146 11.46 5.42 -11.37
C LEU A 146 10.45 6.53 -11.07
N VAL A 147 9.54 6.81 -12.01
CA VAL A 147 8.50 7.84 -11.83
C VAL A 147 7.56 7.44 -10.68
N TYR A 148 7.12 6.18 -10.60
CA TYR A 148 6.34 5.65 -9.47
C TYR A 148 7.05 5.87 -8.13
N THR A 149 8.35 5.56 -8.06
CA THR A 149 9.15 5.71 -6.85
C THR A 149 9.25 7.18 -6.43
N LEU A 150 9.58 8.07 -7.37
CA LEU A 150 9.79 9.49 -7.10
C LEU A 150 8.48 10.24 -6.84
N TYR A 151 7.37 9.80 -7.43
CA TYR A 151 6.05 10.37 -7.18
C TYR A 151 5.66 10.33 -5.70
N HIS A 152 6.09 9.30 -4.95
CA HIS A 152 5.84 9.23 -3.50
C HIS A 152 6.55 10.35 -2.70
N ARG A 153 7.56 11.00 -3.28
CA ARG A 153 8.19 12.18 -2.68
C ARG A 153 7.22 13.35 -2.60
N LEU A 154 6.30 13.48 -3.55
CA LEU A 154 5.25 14.51 -3.57
C LEU A 154 4.25 14.33 -2.42
N GLY A 155 4.01 13.07 -2.01
CA GLY A 155 3.22 12.75 -0.81
C GLY A 155 3.94 12.99 0.52
N GLY A 156 5.15 13.56 0.51
CA GLY A 156 5.92 13.87 1.72
C GLY A 156 6.56 12.65 2.38
N TRP A 157 6.68 11.52 1.68
CA TRP A 157 7.27 10.31 2.25
C TRP A 157 8.76 10.50 2.51
N ASN A 158 9.25 9.91 3.60
CA ASN A 158 10.68 9.90 3.90
C ASN A 158 11.43 8.94 2.94
N TRP A 159 12.73 9.16 2.76
CA TRP A 159 13.55 8.38 1.82
C TRP A 159 13.60 6.88 2.11
N ARG A 160 13.45 6.45 3.37
CA ARG A 160 13.40 5.01 3.70
C ARG A 160 12.11 4.38 3.17
N SER A 161 10.98 5.06 3.36
CA SER A 161 9.71 4.62 2.79
C SER A 161 9.75 4.63 1.25
N ILE A 162 10.36 5.66 0.64
CA ILE A 162 10.53 5.73 -0.82
C ILE A 162 11.38 4.58 -1.34
N ALA A 163 12.48 4.23 -0.68
CA ALA A 163 13.28 3.07 -1.06
C ALA A 163 12.47 1.76 -0.99
N GLY A 164 11.69 1.55 0.07
CA GLY A 164 10.79 0.41 0.20
C GLY A 164 9.73 0.36 -0.92
N VAL A 165 9.11 1.49 -1.23
CA VAL A 165 8.12 1.58 -2.32
C VAL A 165 8.77 1.34 -3.69
N GLY A 166 10.00 1.80 -3.90
CA GLY A 166 10.74 1.54 -5.13
C GLY A 166 11.04 0.06 -5.34
N LEU A 167 11.47 -0.64 -4.29
CA LEU A 167 11.66 -2.10 -4.32
C LEU A 167 10.35 -2.83 -4.63
N ALA A 168 9.25 -2.45 -3.98
CA ALA A 168 7.93 -2.99 -4.28
C ALA A 168 7.52 -2.68 -5.73
N GLY A 169 7.79 -1.46 -6.20
CA GLY A 169 7.52 -1.03 -7.56
C GLY A 169 8.26 -1.84 -8.62
N MET A 170 9.51 -2.24 -8.36
CA MET A 170 10.26 -3.16 -9.23
C MET A 170 9.58 -4.53 -9.32
N VAL A 171 9.03 -5.04 -8.21
CA VAL A 171 8.27 -6.30 -8.20
C VAL A 171 7.00 -6.16 -9.04
N PHE A 172 6.24 -5.08 -8.88
CA PHE A 172 4.99 -4.86 -9.62
C PHE A 172 5.23 -4.74 -11.12
N SER A 173 6.23 -3.94 -11.52
CA SER A 173 6.60 -3.76 -12.92
C SER A 173 7.13 -5.05 -13.55
N THR A 174 7.95 -5.81 -12.81
CA THR A 174 8.44 -7.12 -13.27
C THR A 174 7.29 -8.12 -13.42
N LEU A 175 6.40 -8.17 -12.43
CA LEU A 175 5.20 -9.02 -12.47
C LEU A 175 4.34 -8.70 -13.69
N TYR A 176 4.15 -7.42 -14.03
CA TYR A 176 3.38 -7.01 -15.20
C TYR A 176 4.04 -7.41 -16.53
N VAL A 177 5.33 -7.09 -16.69
CA VAL A 177 6.07 -7.33 -17.96
C VAL A 177 6.26 -8.83 -18.25
N LEU A 178 6.33 -9.68 -17.22
CA LEU A 178 6.47 -11.12 -17.40
C LEU A 178 5.16 -11.86 -17.71
N GLN A 179 4.01 -11.16 -17.73
CA GLN A 179 2.74 -11.79 -18.06
C GLN A 179 2.64 -12.14 -19.56
N PRO A 180 1.84 -13.15 -19.92
CA PRO A 180 1.46 -13.40 -21.31
C PRO A 180 0.75 -12.19 -21.91
N THR A 181 0.90 -11.99 -23.22
CA THR A 181 0.20 -10.94 -23.97
C THR A 181 -1.22 -11.38 -24.34
N PRO A 182 -2.25 -10.52 -24.17
CA PRO A 182 -2.18 -9.21 -23.52
C PRO A 182 -2.05 -9.33 -21.99
N PRO A 183 -1.20 -8.52 -21.35
CA PRO A 183 -1.06 -8.54 -19.89
C PRO A 183 -2.37 -8.09 -19.22
N SER A 184 -2.57 -8.49 -17.97
CA SER A 184 -3.68 -8.05 -17.14
C SER A 184 -3.18 -7.39 -15.86
N LEU A 185 -3.81 -6.29 -15.45
CA LEU A 185 -3.47 -5.62 -14.20
C LEU A 185 -3.94 -6.37 -12.95
N LEU A 186 -4.78 -7.40 -13.08
CA LEU A 186 -5.45 -8.04 -11.93
C LEU A 186 -4.47 -8.51 -10.83
N SER A 187 -3.48 -9.34 -11.17
CA SER A 187 -2.53 -9.83 -10.16
C SER A 187 -1.69 -8.69 -9.58
N VAL A 188 -1.25 -7.74 -10.42
CA VAL A 188 -0.42 -6.60 -10.01
C VAL A 188 -1.17 -5.70 -9.04
N VAL A 189 -2.44 -5.40 -9.32
CA VAL A 189 -3.33 -4.62 -8.44
C VAL A 189 -3.52 -5.30 -7.09
N LEU A 190 -3.73 -6.61 -7.07
CA LEU A 190 -3.86 -7.37 -5.83
C LEU A 190 -2.56 -7.35 -5.02
N VAL A 191 -1.42 -7.59 -5.68
CA VAL A 191 -0.10 -7.55 -5.04
C VAL A 191 0.18 -6.16 -4.48
N HIS A 192 -0.04 -5.10 -5.25
CA HIS A 192 0.15 -3.73 -4.82
C HIS A 192 -0.78 -3.40 -3.65
N GLY A 193 -2.10 -3.56 -3.79
CA GLY A 193 -3.05 -3.21 -2.74
C GLY A 193 -2.76 -3.93 -1.42
N LEU A 194 -2.41 -5.23 -1.47
CA LEU A 194 -2.00 -5.99 -0.28
C LEU A 194 -0.68 -5.48 0.31
N THR A 195 0.30 -5.15 -0.53
CA THR A 195 1.57 -4.55 -0.09
C THR A 195 1.33 -3.23 0.64
N THR A 196 0.45 -2.37 0.10
CA THR A 196 0.09 -1.09 0.70
C THR A 196 -0.68 -1.26 2.00
N CYS A 197 -1.62 -2.22 2.07
CA CYS A 197 -2.27 -2.61 3.32
C CYS A 197 -1.26 -3.08 4.37
N GLY A 198 -0.31 -3.94 3.97
CA GLY A 198 0.78 -4.42 4.82
C GLY A 198 1.69 -3.30 5.32
N PHE A 199 2.06 -2.36 4.46
CA PHE A 199 2.89 -1.24 4.86
C PHE A 199 2.13 -0.26 5.76
N LEU A 200 0.89 0.10 5.43
CA LEU A 200 0.12 1.13 6.13
C LEU A 200 -0.76 0.50 7.23
N SER A 201 -2.03 0.29 6.95
CA SER A 201 -3.08 -0.17 7.88
C SER A 201 -2.66 -1.37 8.75
N TRP A 202 -2.30 -2.50 8.15
CA TRP A 202 -1.90 -3.69 8.89
C TRP A 202 -0.54 -3.53 9.57
N GLY A 203 0.36 -2.75 8.97
CA GLY A 203 1.65 -2.39 9.56
C GLY A 203 1.50 -1.57 10.84
N ASP A 204 0.54 -0.65 10.90
CA ASP A 204 0.21 0.11 12.11
C ASP A 204 -0.31 -0.79 13.24
N GLU A 205 -1.20 -1.74 12.93
CA GLU A 205 -1.66 -2.71 13.92
C GLU A 205 -0.53 -3.65 14.35
N PHE A 206 0.31 -4.11 13.42
CA PHE A 206 1.47 -4.96 13.74
C PHE A 206 2.45 -4.26 14.71
N LEU A 207 2.76 -2.99 14.44
CA LEU A 207 3.59 -2.16 15.31
C LEU A 207 2.95 -1.96 16.69
N TYR A 208 1.65 -1.69 16.74
CA TYR A 208 0.90 -1.60 18.00
C TYR A 208 0.98 -2.90 18.80
N GLN A 209 0.76 -4.05 18.16
CA GLN A 209 0.82 -5.35 18.84
C GLN A 209 2.22 -5.65 19.39
N ARG A 210 3.27 -5.30 18.64
CA ARG A 210 4.67 -5.40 19.11
C ARG A 210 4.94 -4.47 20.29
N TRP A 211 4.48 -3.22 20.22
CA TRP A 211 4.58 -2.24 21.30
C TRP A 211 3.89 -2.76 22.56
N ARG A 212 2.64 -3.25 22.43
CA ARG A 212 1.83 -3.79 23.53
C ARG A 212 2.54 -4.94 24.23
N ARG A 213 3.06 -5.91 23.47
CA ARG A 213 3.81 -7.07 24.03
C ARG A 213 5.00 -6.61 24.88
N ARG A 214 5.78 -5.64 24.39
CA ARG A 214 6.93 -5.10 25.14
C ARG A 214 6.51 -4.38 26.43
N HIS A 215 5.40 -3.64 26.40
CA HIS A 215 4.93 -2.92 27.59
C HIS A 215 4.34 -3.87 28.64
N SER A 216 3.63 -4.92 28.21
CA SER A 216 3.13 -5.95 29.13
C SER A 216 4.25 -6.76 29.79
N GLN A 217 5.37 -6.99 29.10
CA GLN A 217 6.54 -7.68 29.67
C GLN A 217 7.32 -6.85 30.69
N ASN A 218 7.18 -5.53 30.66
CA ASN A 218 7.88 -4.61 31.56
C ASN A 218 7.11 -4.26 32.83
N LEU A 219 5.93 -4.86 33.07
CA LEU A 219 5.20 -4.71 34.32
C LEU A 219 5.83 -5.63 35.39
N PRO A 220 6.16 -5.12 36.59
CA PRO A 220 6.68 -5.96 37.66
C PRO A 220 5.67 -7.07 37.97
N ALA A 221 6.16 -8.30 38.13
CA ALA A 221 5.33 -9.41 38.59
C ALA A 221 4.58 -8.98 39.85
N SER A 222 3.25 -9.04 39.83
CA SER A 222 2.47 -8.79 41.04
C SER A 222 2.93 -9.79 42.08
N LYS A 223 3.59 -9.31 43.15
CA LYS A 223 3.86 -10.13 44.32
C LYS A 223 2.48 -10.53 44.87
N GLY A 224 2.13 -11.80 44.69
CA GLY A 224 1.01 -12.44 45.39
C GLY A 224 1.32 -12.63 46.86
#